data_AF-A0A959LXY7-F1
#
_entry.id   AF-A0A959LXY7-F1
#
_cell.length_a   1.000
_cell.length_b   1.000
_cell.length_c   1.000
_cell.angle_alpha   90.00
_cell.angle_beta   90.00
_cell.angle_gamma   90.00
#
_symmetry.space_group_name_H-M   'P 1'
#
loop_
_entity.id
_entity.type
_entity.pdbx_description
1 polymer ?
#
loop_
_entity_poly.entity_id
_entity_poly.type
_entity_poly.pdbx_seq_one_letter_code
_entity_poly.pdbx_strand_id
1 'polypeptide(L)' 'MEKQIKTSITINASKEKIWKILTDFENYPEWNSFIKSVTGEVKVGNQIQIKLQGMTFKPVVL' A
#
# COMPACT_ATOMS: atom_id res chain seq x y z
N MET A 1 7.08 -4.57 -24.93
CA MET A 1 7.84 -3.89 -23.86
C MET A 1 6.85 -3.34 -22.85
N GLU A 2 6.94 -3.77 -21.59
CA GLU A 2 6.12 -3.23 -20.51
C GLU A 2 6.60 -1.82 -20.14
N LYS A 3 5.67 -0.92 -19.82
CA LYS A 3 6.01 0.42 -19.32
C LYS A 3 6.35 0.30 -17.84
N GLN A 4 7.56 0.71 -17.45
CA GLN A 4 8.01 0.70 -16.05
C GLN A 4 8.18 2.14 -15.53
N ILE A 5 7.76 2.39 -14.29
CA ILE A 5 8.04 3.61 -13.55
C ILE A 5 8.92 3.25 -12.36
N LYS A 6 10.05 3.93 -12.19
CA LYS A 6 10.97 3.75 -11.07
C LYS A 6 11.30 5.12 -10.47
N THR A 7 11.12 5.26 -9.17
CA THR A 7 11.43 6.47 -8.39
C THR A 7 12.04 6.08 -7.05
N SER A 8 12.83 6.96 -6.45
CA SER A 8 13.49 6.75 -5.15
C SER A 8 13.70 8.07 -4.44
N ILE A 9 13.54 8.06 -3.11
CA ILE A 9 13.84 9.19 -2.22
C ILE A 9 14.54 8.67 -0.95
N THR A 10 15.36 9.50 -0.31
CA THR A 10 15.98 9.19 0.97
C THR A 10 15.15 9.79 2.10
N ILE A 11 14.75 8.97 3.07
CA ILE A 11 14.03 9.40 4.27
C ILE A 11 14.88 9.08 5.49
N ASN A 12 15.19 10.10 6.31
CA ASN A 12 15.89 9.92 7.59
C ASN A 12 14.94 9.38 8.67
N ALA A 13 14.66 8.08 8.60
CA ALA A 13 13.85 7.35 9.57
C ALA A 13 14.31 5.89 9.66
N SER A 14 13.94 5.21 10.75
CA SER A 14 14.16 3.77 10.87
C SER A 14 13.23 2.99 9.92
N LYS A 15 13.66 1.79 9.53
CA LYS A 15 12.87 0.93 8.63
C LYS A 15 11.54 0.54 9.27
N GLU A 16 11.53 0.32 10.57
CA GLU A 16 10.36 -0.08 11.36
C GLU A 16 9.33 1.05 11.40
N LYS A 17 9.77 2.31 11.55
CA LYS A 17 8.89 3.47 11.51
C LYS A 17 8.23 3.62 10.14
N ILE A 18 9.01 3.48 9.07
CA ILE A 18 8.48 3.54 7.71
C ILE A 18 7.51 2.39 7.46
N TRP A 19 7.87 1.16 7.85
CA TRP A 19 7.01 0.00 7.69
C TRP A 19 5.67 0.18 8.40
N LYS A 20 5.69 0.65 9.67
CA LYS A 20 4.47 0.93 10.43
C LYS A 20 3.53 1.88 9.68
N ILE A 21 4.05 2.97 9.11
CA ILE A 21 3.26 3.94 8.33
C ILE A 21 2.76 3.32 7.03
N LEU A 22 3.62 2.58 6.31
CA LEU A 22 3.26 1.91 5.07
C LEU A 22 2.23 0.80 5.27
N THR A 23 2.07 0.26 6.48
CA THR A 23 1.04 -0.75 6.77
C THR A 23 -0.14 -0.21 7.58
N ASP A 24 -0.17 1.10 7.86
CA ASP A 24 -1.27 1.76 8.58
C ASP A 24 -2.39 2.13 7.61
N PHE A 25 -3.11 1.10 7.14
CA PHE A 25 -4.16 1.24 6.13
C PHE A 25 -5.33 2.13 6.56
N GLU A 26 -5.56 2.26 7.87
CA GLU A 26 -6.62 3.11 8.42
C GLU A 26 -6.28 4.60 8.24
N ASN A 27 -5.02 4.98 8.46
CA ASN A 27 -4.55 6.36 8.34
C ASN A 27 -3.98 6.70 6.95
N TYR A 28 -4.10 5.81 5.97
CA TYR A 28 -3.73 6.09 4.58
C TYR A 28 -4.33 7.38 4.02
N PRO A 29 -5.62 7.72 4.23
CA PRO A 29 -6.20 8.94 3.67
C PRO A 29 -5.49 10.24 4.09
N GLU A 30 -4.73 10.23 5.20
CA GLU A 30 -3.98 11.41 5.66
C GLU A 30 -2.78 11.76 4.77
N TRP A 31 -2.16 10.77 4.11
CA TRP A 31 -0.93 10.99 3.33
C TRP A 31 -0.92 10.30 1.96
N ASN A 32 -1.73 9.27 1.75
CA ASN A 32 -1.86 8.50 0.52
C ASN A 32 -3.27 8.67 -0.07
N SER A 33 -3.46 9.73 -0.85
CA SER A 33 -4.75 10.01 -1.50
C SER A 33 -5.13 9.04 -2.62
N PHE A 34 -4.20 8.18 -3.06
CA PHE A 34 -4.42 7.24 -4.15
C PHE A 34 -5.15 5.97 -3.67
N ILE A 35 -4.77 5.46 -2.50
CA ILE A 35 -5.41 4.29 -1.87
C ILE A 35 -6.51 4.76 -0.93
N LYS A 36 -7.76 4.43 -1.23
CA LYS A 36 -8.93 4.83 -0.43
C LYS A 36 -9.18 3.91 0.75
N SER A 37 -8.99 2.61 0.58
CA SER A 37 -9.15 1.64 1.67
C SER A 37 -8.49 0.31 1.31
N VAL A 38 -8.02 -0.40 2.33
CA VAL A 38 -7.60 -1.80 2.24
C VAL A 38 -8.47 -2.60 3.21
N THR A 39 -9.06 -3.69 2.73
CA THR A 39 -9.96 -4.55 3.50
C THR A 39 -9.53 -6.01 3.36
N GLY A 40 -9.56 -6.77 4.46
CA GLY A 40 -9.06 -8.13 4.55
C GLY A 40 -7.83 -8.23 5.46
N GLU A 41 -7.47 -9.45 5.87
CA GLU A 41 -6.30 -9.68 6.71
C GLU A 41 -5.02 -9.65 5.84
N VAL A 42 -4.16 -8.67 6.09
CA VAL A 42 -2.88 -8.49 5.37
C VAL A 42 -1.84 -9.47 5.91
N LYS A 43 -1.97 -10.71 5.47
CA LYS A 43 -1.11 -11.84 5.85
C LYS A 43 -0.77 -12.65 4.61
N VAL A 44 0.47 -13.13 4.54
CA VAL A 44 0.96 -13.95 3.43
C VAL A 44 -0.01 -15.09 3.12
N GLY A 45 -0.36 -15.23 1.85
CA GLY A 45 -1.32 -16.21 1.34
C GLY A 45 -2.78 -15.73 1.31
N ASN A 46 -3.14 -14.68 2.05
CA ASN A 46 -4.50 -14.15 2.04
C ASN A 46 -4.76 -13.26 0.83
N GLN A 47 -5.99 -13.30 0.32
CA GLN A 47 -6.47 -12.30 -0.64
C GLN A 47 -7.05 -11.09 0.11
N ILE A 48 -6.61 -9.90 -0.28
CA ILE A 48 -7.13 -8.63 0.23
C ILE A 48 -7.83 -7.87 -0.88
N GLN A 49 -8.64 -6.88 -0.51
CA GLN A 49 -9.28 -5.97 -1.45
C GLN A 49 -8.79 -4.54 -1.20
N ILE A 50 -8.26 -3.92 -2.26
CA ILE A 50 -7.74 -2.56 -2.25
C ILE A 50 -8.65 -1.71 -3.13
N LYS A 51 -9.24 -0.65 -2.57
CA LYS A 51 -9.99 0.36 -3.34
C LYS A 51 -9.10 1.54 -3.66
N LEU A 52 -9.03 1.88 -4.93
CA LEU A 52 -8.29 3.00 -5.48
C LEU A 52 -9.29 3.98 -6.12
N GLN A 53 -8.81 5.14 -6.54
CA GLN A 53 -9.65 6.03 -7.33
C GLN A 53 -9.93 5.41 -8.72
N GLY A 54 -11.19 5.00 -8.94
CA GLY A 54 -11.65 4.46 -10.23
C GLY A 54 -11.45 2.95 -10.44
N MET A 55 -10.81 2.24 -9.51
CA MET A 55 -10.65 0.79 -9.62
C MET A 55 -10.60 0.08 -8.25
N THR A 56 -10.91 -1.21 -8.25
CA THR A 56 -10.73 -2.11 -7.10
C THR A 56 -9.82 -3.25 -7.52
N PHE A 57 -8.78 -3.52 -6.74
CA PHE A 57 -7.82 -4.58 -6.98
C PHE A 57 -7.90 -5.63 -5.87
N LYS A 58 -7.70 -6.91 -6.21
CA LYS A 58 -7.83 -8.03 -5.26
C LYS A 58 -6.58 -8.93 -5.25
N PRO A 59 -5.43 -8.43 -4.76
CA PRO A 59 -4.19 -9.20 -4.76
C PRO A 59 -4.17 -10.29 -3.68
N VAL A 60 -3.36 -11.30 -3.93
CA VAL A 60 -2.86 -12.21 -2.90
C VAL A 60 -1.60 -11.62 -2.30
N VAL A 61 -1.52 -11.56 -0.98
CA VAL A 61 -0.31 -11.15 -0.26
C VAL A 61 0.74 -12.24 -0.43
N LEU A 62 1.90 -11.88 -1.00
CA LEU A 62 3.02 -12.79 -1.26
C LEU A 62 3.99 -12.86 -0.07
#